data_AF-A0A4R8LDX8-F1
#
_entry.id   AF-A0A4R8LDX8-F1
#
_cell.length_a   1.000
_cell.length_b   1.000
_cell.length_c   1.000
_cell.angle_alpha   90.00
_cell.angle_beta   90.00
_cell.angle_gamma   90.00
#
_symmetry.space_group_name_H-M   'P 1'
#
loop_
_entity.id
_entity.type
_entity.pdbx_description
1 polymer ?
#
loop_
_entity_poly.entity_id
_entity_poly.type
_entity_poly.pdbx_seq_one_letter_code
_entity_poly.pdbx_strand_id
1 'polypeptide(L)'
;MRHPNANDIAFKHRLGEEVWNVLELKARLWTHGNTEELLRRAVASYQEPIELEHSACCSRCGQPAIERLDTFETNNGVTIDGVPTLVCEHCGNRSWDLLLVGKLEEMVLEHPTGTKTTLDKMLTL
;
A
#
# COMPACT_ATOMS: atom_id res chain seq x y z
N MET A 1 16.29 20.50 13.67
CA MET A 1 15.75 19.13 13.86
C MET A 1 15.11 19.06 15.24
N ARG A 2 13.81 18.73 15.33
CA ARG A 2 13.14 18.52 16.63
C ARG A 2 13.57 17.15 17.15
N HIS A 3 14.00 17.07 18.40
CA HIS A 3 14.29 15.77 19.02
C HIS A 3 12.98 15.02 19.31
N PRO A 4 12.91 13.72 19.04
CA PRO A 4 11.72 12.92 19.34
C PRO A 4 11.47 12.90 20.85
N ASN A 5 10.22 13.10 21.25
CA ASN A 5 9.82 13.06 22.65
C ASN A 5 9.36 11.63 23.06
N ALA A 6 9.12 11.41 24.35
CA ALA A 6 8.74 10.09 24.87
C ALA A 6 7.43 9.53 24.25
N ASN A 7 6.50 10.39 23.84
CA ASN A 7 5.27 9.97 23.17
C ASN A 7 5.54 9.49 21.73
N ASP A 8 6.49 10.12 21.03
CA ASP A 8 6.91 9.72 19.69
C ASP A 8 7.53 8.31 19.71
N ILE A 9 8.33 8.00 20.75
CA ILE A 9 8.97 6.69 20.93
C ILE A 9 7.94 5.60 21.23
N ALA A 10 7.00 5.85 22.13
CA ALA A 10 5.94 4.90 22.47
C ALA A 10 4.97 4.67 21.30
N PHE A 11 4.75 5.70 20.48
CA PHE A 11 3.94 5.60 19.27
C PHE A 11 4.67 4.85 18.14
N LYS A 12 5.98 5.11 17.93
CA LYS A 12 6.85 4.34 17.03
C LYS A 12 6.83 2.85 17.35
N HIS A 13 6.95 2.48 18.62
CA HIS A 13 6.94 1.07 19.03
C HIS A 13 5.59 0.36 18.76
N ARG A 14 4.48 1.10 18.71
CA ARG A 14 3.15 0.54 18.40
C ARG A 14 2.89 0.38 16.90
N LEU A 15 3.44 1.27 16.08
CA LEU A 15 3.26 1.25 14.63
C LEU A 15 4.23 0.32 13.90
N GLY A 16 5.34 -0.05 14.54
CA GLY A 16 6.44 -0.73 13.87
C GLY A 16 7.37 0.26 13.16
N GLU A 17 8.63 -0.13 13.01
CA GLU A 17 9.70 0.75 12.52
C GLU A 17 9.48 1.19 11.06
N GLU A 18 8.96 0.30 10.22
CA GLU A 18 8.71 0.56 8.79
C GLU A 18 7.65 1.65 8.59
N VAL A 19 6.51 1.53 9.29
CA VAL A 19 5.41 2.50 9.22
C VAL A 19 5.84 3.87 9.75
N TRP A 20 6.65 3.88 10.82
CA TRP A 20 7.22 5.11 11.36
C TRP A 20 8.15 5.81 10.36
N ASN A 21 9.02 5.07 9.67
CA ASN A 21 9.92 5.63 8.67
C ASN A 21 9.16 6.26 7.50
N VAL A 22 8.07 5.63 7.06
CA VAL A 22 7.18 6.19 6.02
C VAL A 22 6.50 7.47 6.51
N LEU A 23 6.03 7.51 7.76
CA LEU A 23 5.47 8.71 8.37
C LEU A 23 6.47 9.86 8.43
N GLU A 24 7.70 9.61 8.87
CA GLU A 24 8.75 10.63 8.91
C GLU A 24 9.08 11.16 7.51
N LEU A 25 9.17 10.26 6.51
CA LEU A 25 9.41 10.65 5.12
C LEU A 25 8.29 11.56 4.60
N LYS A 26 7.03 11.16 4.79
CA LYS A 26 5.86 11.95 4.40
C LYS A 26 5.82 13.30 5.12
N ALA A 27 6.17 13.34 6.40
CA ALA A 27 6.20 14.59 7.17
C ALA A 27 7.27 15.54 6.65
N ARG A 28 8.47 15.04 6.30
CA ARG A 28 9.53 15.86 5.70
C ARG A 28 9.09 16.46 4.37
N LEU A 29 8.39 15.69 3.54
CA LEU A 29 7.95 16.12 2.21
C LEU A 29 6.80 17.14 2.26
N TRP A 30 5.85 16.96 3.17
CA TRP A 30 4.57 17.68 3.11
C TRP A 30 4.33 18.67 4.25
N THR A 31 5.07 18.55 5.36
CA THR A 31 4.91 19.39 6.56
C THR A 31 6.24 19.83 7.16
N HIS A 32 7.33 19.83 6.36
CA HIS A 32 8.67 20.22 6.78
C HIS A 32 9.19 19.47 8.03
N GLY A 33 8.79 18.21 8.17
CA GLY A 33 9.17 17.32 9.28
C GLY A 33 8.26 17.42 10.49
N ASN A 34 7.13 18.13 10.41
CA ASN A 34 6.15 18.19 11.48
C ASN A 34 5.15 17.02 11.37
N THR A 35 5.47 15.90 12.02
CA THR A 35 4.65 14.68 12.02
C THR A 35 3.26 14.90 12.62
N GLU A 36 3.14 15.75 13.64
CA GLU A 36 1.86 16.06 14.30
C GLU A 36 0.91 16.80 13.35
N GLU A 37 1.43 17.79 12.61
CA GLU A 37 0.67 18.49 11.59
C GLU A 37 0.29 17.58 10.41
N LEU A 38 1.17 16.65 10.02
CA LEU A 38 0.86 15.64 9.01
C LEU A 38 -0.32 14.76 9.45
N LEU A 39 -0.27 14.25 10.68
CA LEU A 39 -1.32 13.41 11.24
C LEU A 39 -2.63 14.19 11.37
N ARG A 40 -2.59 15.45 11.82
CA ARG A 40 -3.76 16.33 11.88
C ARG A 40 -4.41 16.50 10.51
N ARG A 41 -3.62 16.76 9.47
CA ARG A 41 -4.12 16.88 8.08
C ARG A 41 -4.68 15.56 7.55
N ALA A 42 -4.00 14.45 7.82
CA ALA A 42 -4.49 13.12 7.42
C ALA A 42 -5.83 12.80 8.08
N VAL A 43 -5.99 13.02 9.39
CA VAL A 43 -7.26 12.83 10.08
C VAL A 43 -8.35 13.75 9.53
N ALA A 44 -8.04 15.03 9.29
CA ALA A 44 -8.98 15.97 8.67
C ALA A 44 -9.43 15.51 7.28
N SER A 45 -8.52 14.96 6.47
CA SER A 45 -8.90 14.39 5.16
C SER A 45 -9.87 13.21 5.29
N TYR A 46 -9.83 12.40 6.35
CA TYR A 46 -10.81 11.33 6.58
C TYR A 46 -12.17 11.84 7.08
N GLN A 47 -12.26 13.08 7.57
CA GLN A 47 -13.50 13.70 8.06
C GLN A 47 -14.24 14.46 6.95
N GLU A 48 -13.53 14.90 5.93
CA GLU A 48 -14.12 15.36 4.68
C GLU A 48 -14.48 14.13 3.82
N PRO A 49 -15.59 14.13 3.07
CA PRO A 49 -15.81 13.10 2.08
C PRO A 49 -14.68 13.22 1.06
N ILE A 50 -13.68 12.35 1.17
CA ILE A 50 -12.66 12.20 0.15
C ILE A 50 -13.44 11.68 -1.06
N GLU A 51 -13.81 12.59 -1.96
CA GLU A 51 -13.91 12.23 -3.37
C GLU A 51 -12.49 11.81 -3.74
N LEU A 52 -12.19 10.52 -3.57
CA LEU A 52 -11.01 9.93 -4.16
C LEU A 52 -11.13 10.30 -5.63
N GLU A 53 -10.21 11.12 -6.14
CA GLU A 53 -10.18 11.46 -7.56
C GLU A 53 -10.33 10.14 -8.32
N HIS A 54 -11.41 10.04 -9.10
CA HIS A 54 -11.87 8.81 -9.76
C HIS A 54 -10.93 8.31 -10.86
N SER A 55 -9.64 8.63 -10.80
CA SER A 55 -8.67 8.17 -11.77
C SER A 55 -7.29 8.18 -11.14
N ALA A 56 -6.90 7.07 -10.52
CA ALA A 56 -5.48 6.78 -10.40
C ALA A 56 -4.93 6.76 -11.85
N CYS A 57 -4.11 7.74 -12.22
CA CYS A 57 -3.54 7.74 -13.56
C CYS A 57 -2.48 6.64 -13.66
N CYS A 58 -2.45 5.96 -14.80
CA CYS A 58 -1.47 4.95 -15.12
C CYS A 58 -0.05 5.54 -15.07
N SER A 59 0.81 4.97 -14.22
CA SER A 59 2.21 5.38 -14.09
C SER A 59 3.03 5.29 -15.39
N ARG A 60 2.57 4.50 -16.36
CA ARG A 60 3.26 4.29 -17.64
C ARG A 60 2.84 5.26 -18.75
N CYS A 61 1.56 5.64 -18.82
CA CYS A 61 1.04 6.42 -19.95
C CYS A 61 0.17 7.62 -19.56
N GLY A 62 -0.03 7.87 -18.26
CA GLY A 62 -0.78 9.01 -17.73
C GLY A 62 -2.30 8.94 -17.95
N GLN A 63 -2.81 7.93 -18.65
CA GLN A 63 -4.24 7.72 -18.86
C GLN A 63 -4.92 7.19 -17.59
N PRO A 64 -6.23 7.40 -17.40
CA PRO A 64 -6.96 6.84 -16.27
C PRO A 64 -6.75 5.32 -16.16
N ALA A 65 -6.55 4.85 -14.93
CA ALA A 65 -6.58 3.44 -14.58
C ALA A 65 -7.77 3.18 -13.66
N ILE A 66 -8.31 1.98 -13.78
CA ILE A 66 -9.45 1.52 -12.99
C ILE A 66 -8.99 0.45 -12.00
N GLU A 67 -9.63 0.40 -10.84
CA GLU A 67 -9.41 -0.68 -9.89
C GLU A 67 -10.27 -1.90 -10.26
N ARG A 68 -9.67 -3.09 -10.25
CA ARG A 68 -10.35 -4.37 -10.40
C ARG A 68 -9.59 -5.48 -9.69
N LEU A 69 -10.23 -6.63 -9.55
CA LEU A 69 -9.56 -7.85 -9.11
C LEU A 69 -8.87 -8.51 -10.31
N ASP A 70 -7.60 -8.87 -10.17
CA ASP A 70 -6.80 -9.53 -11.20
C ASP A 70 -5.99 -10.70 -10.58
N THR A 71 -5.29 -11.44 -11.43
CA THR A 71 -4.40 -12.51 -11.05
C THR A 71 -2.98 -11.97 -10.84
N PHE A 72 -2.41 -12.24 -9.67
CA PHE A 72 -1.02 -11.94 -9.34
C PHE A 72 -0.18 -13.23 -9.42
N GLU A 73 0.97 -13.14 -10.07
CA GLU A 73 1.96 -14.22 -10.14
C GLU A 73 3.16 -13.81 -9.28
N THR A 74 3.43 -14.58 -8.24
CA THR A 74 4.50 -14.31 -7.28
C THR A 74 5.86 -14.75 -7.84
N ASN A 75 6.95 -14.27 -7.26
CA ASN A 75 8.31 -14.61 -7.71
C ASN A 75 8.63 -16.11 -7.57
N ASN A 76 8.02 -16.81 -6.61
CA ASN A 76 8.20 -18.25 -6.43
C ASN A 76 7.27 -19.11 -7.30
N GLY A 77 6.49 -18.49 -8.20
CA GLY A 77 5.63 -19.17 -9.16
C GLY A 77 4.31 -19.67 -8.59
N VAL A 78 3.80 -19.02 -7.54
CA VAL A 78 2.44 -19.22 -7.04
C VAL A 78 1.50 -18.21 -7.70
N THR A 79 0.33 -18.66 -8.12
CA THR A 79 -0.69 -17.81 -8.73
C THR A 79 -1.80 -17.52 -7.72
N ILE A 80 -2.10 -16.24 -7.51
CA ILE A 80 -3.12 -15.76 -6.57
C ILE A 80 -4.19 -14.98 -7.35
N ASP A 81 -5.40 -15.53 -7.40
CA ASP A 81 -6.55 -14.85 -7.99
C ASP A 81 -7.25 -13.94 -6.99
N GLY A 82 -7.87 -12.86 -7.49
CA GLY A 82 -8.68 -11.96 -6.67
C GLY A 82 -7.88 -10.86 -5.99
N VAL A 83 -6.70 -10.49 -6.52
CA VAL A 83 -5.86 -9.44 -5.94
C VAL A 83 -6.29 -8.06 -6.45
N PRO A 84 -6.59 -7.09 -5.57
CA PRO A 84 -6.86 -5.70 -5.98
C PRO A 84 -5.72 -5.12 -6.81
N THR A 85 -6.06 -4.64 -8.00
CA THR A 85 -5.11 -4.22 -9.04
C THR A 85 -5.63 -2.97 -9.73
N LEU A 86 -4.75 -1.99 -9.91
CA LEU A 86 -4.99 -0.88 -10.83
C LEU A 86 -4.62 -1.29 -12.25
N VAL A 87 -5.56 -1.21 -13.17
CA VAL A 87 -5.38 -1.58 -14.57
C VAL A 87 -5.68 -0.41 -15.49
N CYS A 88 -4.70 -0.08 -16.33
CA CYS A 88 -4.86 0.90 -17.38
C CYS A 88 -5.54 0.28 -18.60
N GLU A 89 -6.75 0.73 -18.94
CA GLU A 89 -7.47 0.24 -20.12
C GLU A 89 -6.80 0.62 -21.44
N HIS A 90 -5.99 1.68 -21.44
CA HIS A 90 -5.29 2.16 -22.65
C HIS A 90 -4.06 1.32 -23.00
N CYS A 91 -3.20 0.97 -22.04
CA CYS A 91 -1.93 0.28 -22.31
C CYS A 91 -1.81 -1.11 -21.66
N GLY A 92 -2.83 -1.56 -20.94
CA GLY A 92 -2.85 -2.84 -20.23
C GLY A 92 -1.89 -2.92 -19.05
N ASN A 93 -1.25 -1.81 -18.66
CA ASN A 93 -0.35 -1.79 -17.51
C ASN A 93 -1.13 -2.12 -16.24
N ARG A 94 -0.61 -3.07 -15.48
CA ARG A 94 -1.13 -3.48 -14.18
C ARG A 94 -0.22 -2.96 -13.08
N SER A 95 -0.79 -2.52 -11.98
CA SER A 95 -0.05 -2.02 -10.84
C SER A 95 -0.75 -2.49 -9.57
N TRP A 96 0.04 -2.99 -8.64
CA TRP A 96 -0.41 -3.48 -7.36
C TRP A 96 0.15 -2.59 -6.25
N ASP A 97 -0.54 -2.56 -5.11
CA ASP A 97 0.00 -1.92 -3.91
C ASP A 97 1.26 -2.67 -3.44
N LEU A 98 2.31 -1.91 -3.13
CA LEU A 98 3.62 -2.46 -2.79
C LEU A 98 3.60 -3.26 -1.47
N LEU A 99 2.83 -2.81 -0.48
CA LEU A 99 2.73 -3.50 0.81
C LEU A 99 1.93 -4.79 0.65
N LEU A 100 0.84 -4.75 -0.13
CA LEU A 100 0.07 -5.94 -0.48
C LEU A 100 0.95 -6.99 -1.17
N VAL A 101 1.68 -6.60 -2.22
CA VAL A 101 2.59 -7.52 -2.93
C VAL A 101 3.64 -8.10 -1.98
N GLY A 102 4.28 -7.26 -1.17
CA GLY A 102 5.28 -7.72 -0.19
C GLY A 102 4.71 -8.76 0.77
N LYS A 103 3.48 -8.56 1.25
CA LYS A 103 2.83 -9.51 2.14
C LYS A 103 2.42 -10.81 1.44
N LEU A 104 1.92 -10.73 0.21
CA LEU A 104 1.57 -11.92 -0.57
C LEU A 104 2.80 -12.78 -0.86
N GLU A 105 3.92 -12.16 -1.26
CA GLU A 105 5.20 -12.83 -1.48
C GLU A 105 5.71 -13.54 -0.21
N GLU A 106 5.57 -12.93 0.96
CA GLU A 106 5.91 -13.56 2.25
C GLU A 106 5.01 -14.77 2.55
N MET A 107 3.69 -14.61 2.37
CA MET A 107 2.72 -15.66 2.67
C MET A 107 2.88 -16.89 1.78
N VAL A 108 3.33 -16.73 0.52
CA VAL A 108 3.51 -17.86 -0.39
C VAL A 108 4.83 -18.60 -0.22
N LEU A 109 5.75 -18.17 0.66
CA LEU A 109 7.06 -18.80 0.81
C LEU A 109 6.97 -20.30 1.20
N GLU A 110 5.95 -20.67 1.95
CA GLU A 110 5.70 -22.06 2.39
C GLU A 110 4.92 -22.87 1.35
N HIS A 111 4.46 -22.24 0.27
CA HIS A 111 3.67 -22.90 -0.77
C HIS A 111 4.58 -23.43 -1.90
N PRO A 112 4.31 -24.64 -2.42
CA PRO A 112 5.03 -25.17 -3.57
C PRO A 112 4.83 -24.32 -4.84
N THR A 113 5.87 -24.20 -5.68
CA THR A 113 5.77 -23.60 -7.02
C THR A 113 4.69 -24.28 -7.86
N GLY A 114 3.93 -23.49 -8.62
CA GLY A 114 2.79 -23.96 -9.42
C GLY A 114 1.47 -24.06 -8.64
N THR A 115 1.48 -23.74 -7.34
CA THR A 115 0.25 -23.64 -6.55
C THR A 115 -0.65 -22.54 -7.11
N LYS A 116 -1.95 -22.83 -7.19
CA LYS A 116 -2.99 -21.85 -7.53
C LYS A 116 -3.91 -21.65 -6.33
N THR A 117 -4.07 -20.42 -5.90
CA THR A 117 -4.91 -20.04 -4.75
C THR A 117 -5.67 -18.74 -5.03
N THR A 118 -6.47 -18.30 -4.08
CA THR A 118 -7.23 -17.05 -4.13
C THR A 118 -6.85 -16.20 -2.92
N LEU A 119 -6.91 -14.87 -3.03
CA LEU A 119 -6.62 -13.97 -1.92
C LEU A 119 -7.46 -14.29 -0.67
N ASP A 120 -8.77 -14.51 -0.82
CA ASP A 120 -9.66 -14.85 0.30
C ASP A 120 -9.18 -16.08 1.08
N LYS A 121 -8.77 -17.14 0.39
CA LYS A 121 -8.23 -18.36 1.02
C LYS A 121 -6.94 -18.09 1.80
N MET A 122 -6.08 -17.22 1.27
CA MET A 122 -4.84 -16.86 1.94
C MET A 122 -5.09 -16.07 3.21
N LEU A 123 -6.12 -15.22 3.24
CA LEU A 123 -6.47 -14.38 4.39
C LEU A 123 -7.25 -15.13 5.49
N THR A 124 -7.73 -16.34 5.22
CA THR A 124 -8.47 -17.17 6.19
C THR A 124 -7.62 -18.19 6.97
N LEU A 125 -6.31 -18.27 6.68
CA LEU A 125 -5.36 -19.10 7.41
C LEU A 125 -4.84 -18.38 8.66
#